data_AF-A0A3N5KSF2-F1
#
_entry.id   AF-A0A3N5KSF2-F1
#
_cell.length_a   1.000
_cell.length_b   1.000
_cell.length_c   1.000
_cell.angle_alpha   90.00
_cell.angle_beta   90.00
_cell.angle_gamma   90.00
#
_symmetry.space_group_name_H-M   'P 1'
#
loop_
_entity.id
_entity.type
_entity.pdbx_description
1 polymer ?
#
loop_
_entity_poly.entity_id
_entity_poly.type
_entity_poly.pdbx_seq_one_letter_code
_entity_poly.pdbx_strand_id
1 'polypeptide(L)'
;MKLNILIVILCAAFLFSCGKKDNATEQTQQVPPVTQQPTQQQVQQDLPKDTAKKEDITKKEADKKKEEDKKKEDEKKKKEEEKKKEETKTAENKQASDIDFAPIFAKRCAKCHGKDAKGKDDGGPDLTRSETQNKSDNKLHDIISNGVKADNEEDEDMPSFKGKLTEEEIDAAVKWIKGL
;
A
#
# COMPACT_ATOMS: atom_id res chain seq x y z
N MET A 1 64.15 -11.24 14.27
CA MET A 1 63.39 -11.76 15.44
C MET A 1 63.13 -10.61 16.41
N LYS A 2 62.02 -10.65 17.17
CA LYS A 2 61.79 -9.95 18.46
C LYS A 2 62.07 -8.43 18.49
N LEU A 3 61.01 -7.62 18.40
CA LEU A 3 60.91 -6.40 19.22
C LEU A 3 59.43 -5.99 19.45
N ASN A 4 58.76 -6.67 20.37
CA ASN A 4 57.44 -6.23 20.86
C ASN A 4 57.67 -5.16 21.93
N ILE A 5 57.47 -3.88 21.59
CA ILE A 5 57.57 -2.78 22.55
C ILE A 5 56.26 -2.69 23.36
N LEU A 6 56.33 -3.17 24.59
CA LEU A 6 55.29 -3.00 25.60
C LEU A 6 55.40 -1.59 26.19
N ILE A 7 54.56 -0.65 25.74
CA ILE A 7 54.42 0.67 26.38
C ILE A 7 53.10 0.72 27.15
N VAL A 8 53.22 0.99 28.45
CA VAL A 8 52.11 1.04 29.40
C VAL A 8 51.75 2.50 29.68
N ILE A 9 50.59 2.93 29.19
CA ILE A 9 49.93 4.21 29.49
C ILE A 9 48.43 3.89 29.52
N LEU A 10 47.68 3.93 30.62
CA LEU A 10 47.96 4.35 31.99
C LEU A 10 48.15 5.88 32.20
N CYS A 11 47.16 6.67 31.75
CA CYS A 11 46.74 7.90 32.44
C CYS A 11 45.33 8.34 31.97
N ALA A 12 44.59 9.07 32.82
CA ALA A 12 43.30 9.73 32.57
C ALA A 12 42.20 8.87 31.88
N ALA A 13 41.21 8.29 32.55
CA ALA A 13 40.31 8.90 33.56
C ALA A 13 39.59 10.17 33.07
N PHE A 14 39.08 10.15 31.82
CA PHE A 14 38.21 11.22 31.32
C PHE A 14 36.78 11.10 31.89
N LEU A 15 36.61 11.59 33.13
CA LEU A 15 35.29 11.77 33.75
C LEU A 15 34.57 12.93 33.04
N PHE A 16 33.91 12.64 31.92
CA PHE A 16 33.06 13.64 31.27
C PHE A 16 31.83 13.90 32.14
N SER A 17 31.81 15.06 32.80
CA SER A 17 30.82 15.41 33.82
C SER A 17 29.40 15.37 33.28
N CYS A 18 28.46 14.93 34.13
CA CYS A 18 27.05 15.30 33.96
C CYS A 18 26.93 16.83 33.83
N GLY A 19 26.18 17.27 32.83
CA GLY A 19 26.04 18.68 32.46
C GLY A 19 24.57 19.07 32.26
N LYS A 20 23.70 18.70 33.21
CA LYS A 20 22.28 19.08 33.15
C LYS A 20 22.14 20.59 33.38
N LYS A 21 21.54 21.29 32.42
CA LYS A 21 21.20 22.72 32.49
C LYS A 21 19.78 22.93 31.99
N ASP A 22 18.88 23.19 32.93
CA ASP A 22 17.50 23.54 32.68
C ASP A 22 17.33 25.06 32.80
N ASN A 23 17.29 25.75 31.66
CA ASN A 23 16.69 27.07 31.47
C ASN A 23 16.39 27.18 29.97
N ALA A 24 15.14 27.25 29.52
CA ALA A 24 14.21 28.35 29.71
C ALA A 24 14.74 29.65 29.06
N THR A 25 14.23 29.95 27.88
CA THR A 25 14.23 31.30 27.31
C THR A 25 12.89 31.49 26.62
N GLU A 26 12.11 32.40 27.18
CA GLU A 26 10.82 32.83 26.69
C GLU A 26 11.01 33.66 25.41
N GLN A 27 10.40 33.25 24.30
CA GLN A 27 10.06 34.18 23.22
C GLN A 27 8.61 33.95 22.76
N THR A 28 7.75 34.79 23.31
CA THR A 28 6.35 34.94 22.92
C THR A 28 6.23 35.39 21.46
N GLN A 29 5.61 34.57 20.62
CA GLN A 29 4.99 35.03 19.37
C GLN A 29 3.51 34.62 19.40
N GLN A 30 2.63 35.62 19.40
CA GLN A 30 1.20 35.41 19.61
C GLN A 30 0.53 34.93 18.33
N VAL A 31 -0.22 33.83 18.41
CA VAL A 31 -1.26 33.46 17.44
C VAL A 31 -2.63 33.58 18.11
N PRO A 32 -3.62 34.23 17.48
CA PRO A 32 -4.91 34.51 18.12
C PRO A 32 -5.79 33.24 18.24
N PRO A 33 -6.70 33.19 19.23
CA PRO A 33 -7.46 31.98 19.54
C PRO A 33 -8.60 31.72 18.53
N VAL A 34 -8.66 30.49 18.00
CA VAL A 34 -9.84 29.97 17.29
C VAL A 34 -10.77 29.32 18.31
N THR A 35 -11.86 30.02 18.66
CA THR A 35 -12.78 29.62 19.73
C THR A 35 -14.11 29.12 19.16
N GLN A 36 -14.31 27.80 19.26
CA GLN A 36 -15.59 27.09 19.48
C GLN A 36 -16.72 27.15 18.40
N GLN A 37 -17.13 25.95 17.98
CA GLN A 37 -18.50 25.58 17.57
C GLN A 37 -19.51 25.86 18.72
N PRO A 38 -20.85 26.07 18.49
CA PRO A 38 -21.72 24.94 18.09
C PRO A 38 -23.12 25.22 17.42
N THR A 39 -23.83 24.12 17.10
CA THR A 39 -25.31 23.94 17.15
C THR A 39 -26.26 24.49 16.05
N GLN A 40 -26.80 23.54 15.25
CA GLN A 40 -28.20 23.30 14.80
C GLN A 40 -29.09 24.38 14.08
N GLN A 41 -29.96 23.87 13.17
CA GLN A 41 -31.24 24.46 12.65
C GLN A 41 -31.14 25.75 11.79
N GLN A 42 -32.07 26.15 10.89
CA GLN A 42 -33.37 25.67 10.36
C GLN A 42 -33.45 26.13 8.85
N VAL A 43 -33.98 25.38 7.86
CA VAL A 43 -35.41 25.14 7.42
C VAL A 43 -36.11 26.31 6.67
N GLN A 44 -36.80 25.99 5.55
CA GLN A 44 -37.77 26.77 4.73
C GLN A 44 -37.17 27.85 3.77
N GLN A 45 -37.45 27.76 2.44
CA GLN A 45 -38.50 28.44 1.61
C GLN A 45 -38.15 29.93 1.30
N ASP A 46 -38.39 30.53 0.12
CA ASP A 46 -39.60 30.56 -0.73
C ASP A 46 -39.36 30.66 -2.27
N LEU A 47 -40.47 30.61 -3.04
CA LEU A 47 -40.66 30.99 -4.46
C LEU A 47 -41.34 32.39 -4.55
N PRO A 48 -41.71 32.95 -5.74
CA PRO A 48 -41.11 32.91 -7.08
C PRO A 48 -40.95 34.36 -7.66
N LYS A 49 -40.66 34.51 -8.96
CA LYS A 49 -41.21 35.62 -9.77
C LYS A 49 -41.13 35.38 -11.28
N ASP A 50 -42.29 35.25 -11.91
CA ASP A 50 -42.47 35.08 -13.35
C ASP A 50 -42.37 36.40 -14.13
N THR A 51 -42.08 36.32 -15.44
CA THR A 51 -42.95 36.90 -16.48
C THR A 51 -42.62 36.38 -17.89
N ALA A 52 -43.65 36.11 -18.69
CA ALA A 52 -43.58 35.68 -20.10
C ALA A 52 -43.65 36.93 -21.04
N LYS A 53 -43.80 36.89 -22.39
CA LYS A 53 -44.38 35.90 -23.33
C LYS A 53 -44.16 36.35 -24.81
N LYS A 54 -44.17 35.41 -25.79
CA LYS A 54 -44.79 35.44 -27.17
C LYS A 54 -44.05 34.48 -28.13
N GLU A 55 -44.64 33.44 -28.75
CA GLU A 55 -45.76 33.30 -29.75
C GLU A 55 -45.31 33.50 -31.22
N ASP A 56 -45.78 32.76 -32.26
CA ASP A 56 -46.71 31.61 -32.34
C ASP A 56 -45.98 30.24 -32.17
N ILE A 57 -45.76 29.26 -33.09
CA ILE A 57 -46.00 29.07 -34.55
C ILE A 57 -46.53 27.63 -34.79
N THR A 58 -47.41 27.41 -35.80
CA THR A 58 -48.21 26.17 -35.96
C THR A 58 -47.99 25.33 -37.25
N LYS A 59 -48.40 24.03 -37.19
CA LYS A 59 -48.75 23.03 -38.25
C LYS A 59 -47.67 22.01 -38.72
N LYS A 60 -47.99 20.84 -39.32
CA LYS A 60 -49.06 19.80 -39.14
C LYS A 60 -48.79 18.58 -40.08
N GLU A 61 -49.17 17.35 -39.65
CA GLU A 61 -49.47 16.13 -40.45
C GLU A 61 -48.37 15.25 -41.11
N ALA A 62 -48.79 14.00 -41.44
CA ALA A 62 -48.09 12.83 -42.03
C ALA A 62 -47.03 12.08 -41.16
N ASP A 63 -46.97 10.73 -41.09
CA ASP A 63 -48.00 9.69 -41.35
C ASP A 63 -47.73 8.36 -40.57
N LYS A 64 -48.51 7.29 -40.83
CA LYS A 64 -48.98 6.29 -39.84
C LYS A 64 -48.93 4.80 -40.30
N LYS A 65 -48.91 3.85 -39.34
CA LYS A 65 -48.87 2.34 -39.44
C LYS A 65 -47.52 1.74 -39.93
N LYS A 66 -47.00 0.55 -39.52
CA LYS A 66 -47.42 -0.67 -38.74
C LYS A 66 -47.84 -1.92 -39.56
N GLU A 67 -47.33 -3.08 -39.12
CA GLU A 67 -47.66 -4.52 -39.37
C GLU A 67 -46.71 -5.39 -40.26
N GLU A 68 -46.46 -6.64 -39.79
CA GLU A 68 -46.06 -7.90 -40.49
C GLU A 68 -44.63 -8.19 -41.07
N ASP A 69 -43.76 -8.69 -40.17
CA ASP A 69 -43.10 -10.02 -40.17
C ASP A 69 -42.23 -10.59 -41.32
N LYS A 70 -40.92 -10.80 -41.04
CA LYS A 70 -40.17 -12.00 -41.51
C LYS A 70 -38.91 -12.42 -40.70
N LYS A 71 -39.14 -13.14 -39.59
CA LYS A 71 -38.56 -14.49 -39.29
C LYS A 71 -37.02 -14.74 -39.33
N LYS A 72 -36.46 -15.10 -38.15
CA LYS A 72 -35.21 -15.90 -37.88
C LYS A 72 -33.85 -15.22 -38.14
N GLU A 73 -32.75 -15.52 -37.43
CA GLU A 73 -32.47 -16.31 -36.20
C GLU A 73 -31.07 -15.89 -35.69
N ASP A 74 -30.67 -15.92 -34.40
CA ASP A 74 -31.37 -15.76 -33.10
C ASP A 74 -30.28 -15.59 -31.99
N GLU A 75 -30.55 -16.03 -30.75
CA GLU A 75 -29.59 -16.39 -29.69
C GLU A 75 -28.67 -15.26 -29.16
N LYS A 76 -29.05 -14.51 -28.10
CA LYS A 76 -29.14 -14.98 -26.69
C LYS A 76 -27.87 -15.66 -26.11
N LYS A 77 -26.68 -15.31 -26.62
CA LYS A 77 -25.40 -15.38 -25.88
C LYS A 77 -24.79 -13.95 -25.86
N LYS A 78 -24.07 -13.49 -24.83
CA LYS A 78 -23.07 -14.19 -24.01
C LYS A 78 -23.12 -13.76 -22.53
N LYS A 79 -24.06 -14.31 -21.75
CA LYS A 79 -23.96 -14.31 -20.27
C LYS A 79 -23.08 -15.50 -19.83
N GLU A 80 -21.84 -15.52 -20.34
CA GLU A 80 -20.99 -16.70 -20.35
C GLU A 80 -19.51 -16.31 -20.46
N GLU A 81 -19.02 -15.57 -19.46
CA GLU A 81 -17.60 -15.28 -19.24
C GLU A 81 -17.15 -15.50 -17.78
N GLU A 82 -18.10 -15.67 -16.84
CA GLU A 82 -17.88 -16.20 -15.48
C GLU A 82 -17.78 -17.74 -15.44
N LYS A 83 -17.16 -18.39 -16.44
CA LYS A 83 -16.89 -19.85 -16.37
C LYS A 83 -15.69 -20.37 -17.16
N LYS A 84 -14.54 -19.69 -17.14
CA LYS A 84 -13.27 -20.32 -17.58
C LYS A 84 -11.99 -19.82 -16.92
N LYS A 85 -11.94 -19.82 -15.58
CA LYS A 85 -10.66 -19.70 -14.84
C LYS A 85 -10.56 -20.51 -13.54
N GLU A 86 -11.49 -21.42 -13.32
CA GLU A 86 -11.65 -22.18 -12.06
C GLU A 86 -11.28 -23.66 -12.25
N GLU A 87 -11.71 -24.28 -13.36
CA GLU A 87 -11.43 -25.69 -13.71
C GLU A 87 -10.00 -25.90 -14.29
N THR A 88 -9.01 -25.19 -13.74
CA THR A 88 -7.58 -25.52 -13.86
C THR A 88 -6.77 -25.02 -12.64
N LYS A 89 -7.38 -24.91 -11.44
CA LYS A 89 -6.63 -24.55 -10.20
C LYS A 89 -6.77 -25.56 -9.03
N THR A 90 -7.39 -26.72 -9.25
CA THR A 90 -7.71 -27.71 -8.19
C THR A 90 -6.77 -28.93 -8.18
N ALA A 91 -5.73 -28.97 -9.04
CA ALA A 91 -4.73 -30.03 -9.09
C ALA A 91 -3.36 -29.62 -8.51
N GLU A 92 -3.05 -28.32 -8.50
CA GLU A 92 -1.77 -27.77 -7.98
C GLU A 92 -1.84 -27.39 -6.49
N ASN A 93 -3.04 -27.34 -5.91
CA ASN A 93 -3.29 -26.93 -4.52
C ASN A 93 -2.92 -28.01 -3.47
N LYS A 94 -1.66 -28.46 -3.50
CA LYS A 94 -1.01 -29.22 -2.43
C LYS A 94 0.52 -29.05 -2.39
N GLN A 95 1.04 -27.90 -2.82
CA GLN A 95 2.49 -27.62 -2.89
C GLN A 95 2.94 -26.38 -2.09
N ALA A 96 2.07 -25.38 -1.87
CA ALA A 96 2.41 -24.15 -1.13
C ALA A 96 2.91 -24.39 0.31
N SER A 97 2.59 -25.53 0.92
CA SER A 97 2.98 -25.86 2.29
C SER A 97 4.47 -26.13 2.51
N ASP A 98 5.21 -26.48 1.44
CA ASP A 98 6.53 -27.13 1.50
C ASP A 98 7.60 -26.44 0.62
N ILE A 99 7.34 -25.19 0.21
CA ILE A 99 8.32 -24.37 -0.53
C ILE A 99 9.36 -23.83 0.45
N ASP A 100 10.61 -24.26 0.31
CA ASP A 100 11.75 -23.61 0.98
C ASP A 100 12.02 -22.24 0.33
N PHE A 101 11.65 -21.18 1.05
CA PHE A 101 11.83 -19.81 0.58
C PHE A 101 13.25 -19.27 0.82
N ALA A 102 14.07 -19.87 1.69
CA ALA A 102 15.42 -19.37 1.98
C ALA A 102 16.31 -19.20 0.73
N PRO A 103 16.37 -20.14 -0.24
CA PRO A 103 17.12 -19.97 -1.48
C PRO A 103 16.47 -18.98 -2.46
N ILE A 104 15.21 -18.59 -2.27
CA ILE A 104 14.54 -17.51 -3.04
C ILE A 104 14.92 -16.17 -2.43
N PHE A 105 14.78 -16.02 -1.10
CA PHE A 105 15.20 -14.84 -0.33
C PHE A 105 16.66 -14.47 -0.65
N ALA A 106 17.58 -15.44 -0.58
CA ALA A 106 19.00 -15.23 -0.85
C ALA A 106 19.31 -14.73 -2.28
N LYS A 107 18.45 -15.04 -3.27
CA LYS A 107 18.61 -14.66 -4.68
C LYS A 107 17.88 -13.37 -5.06
N ARG A 108 16.80 -13.02 -4.35
CA ARG A 108 15.84 -11.98 -4.76
C ARG A 108 15.68 -10.83 -3.76
N CYS A 109 15.79 -11.12 -2.46
CA CYS A 109 15.45 -10.18 -1.39
C CYS A 109 16.70 -9.69 -0.63
N ALA A 110 17.70 -10.56 -0.44
CA ALA A 110 18.90 -10.29 0.34
C ALA A 110 19.82 -9.17 -0.20
N LYS A 111 19.63 -8.72 -1.46
CA LYS A 111 20.29 -7.52 -2.02
C LYS A 111 19.82 -6.23 -1.34
N CYS A 112 18.58 -6.21 -0.86
CA CYS A 112 17.97 -5.05 -0.20
C CYS A 112 17.84 -5.27 1.32
N HIS A 113 17.38 -6.45 1.77
CA HIS A 113 17.13 -6.74 3.20
C HIS A 113 18.30 -7.41 3.94
N GLY A 114 19.50 -7.45 3.36
CA GLY A 114 20.66 -8.13 3.94
C GLY A 114 20.56 -9.67 3.88
N LYS A 115 21.67 -10.35 4.16
CA LYS A 115 21.75 -11.83 4.09
C LYS A 115 21.07 -12.53 5.27
N ASP A 116 20.97 -11.83 6.39
CA ASP A 116 20.38 -12.26 7.66
C ASP A 116 19.06 -11.53 7.95
N ALA A 117 18.43 -10.97 6.91
CA ALA A 117 17.14 -10.28 6.94
C ALA A 117 17.05 -9.00 7.82
N LYS A 118 18.17 -8.49 8.35
CA LYS A 118 18.21 -7.29 9.20
C LYS A 118 18.28 -5.95 8.46
N GLY A 119 18.19 -5.97 7.13
CA GLY A 119 18.26 -4.76 6.31
C GLY A 119 19.69 -4.27 6.05
N LYS A 120 19.76 -3.02 5.57
CA LYS A 120 20.96 -2.18 5.42
C LYS A 120 20.51 -0.72 5.36
N ASP A 121 21.40 0.21 5.66
CA ASP A 121 21.08 1.65 5.68
C ASP A 121 20.58 2.14 4.30
N ASP A 122 21.34 1.86 3.23
CA ASP A 122 20.96 2.26 1.86
C ASP A 122 19.89 1.33 1.21
N GLY A 123 18.76 1.02 1.85
CA GLY A 123 17.65 0.32 1.17
C GLY A 123 16.62 -0.43 2.02
N GLY A 124 16.72 -1.77 2.07
CA GLY A 124 15.60 -2.59 2.55
C GLY A 124 15.52 -2.62 4.08
N PRO A 125 14.34 -2.39 4.70
CA PRO A 125 14.19 -2.41 6.14
C PRO A 125 14.43 -3.79 6.76
N ASP A 126 14.73 -3.78 8.05
CA ASP A 126 14.85 -4.94 8.93
C ASP A 126 13.53 -5.74 8.98
N LEU A 127 13.58 -7.00 8.56
CA LEU A 127 12.43 -7.90 8.55
C LEU A 127 12.26 -8.65 9.88
N THR A 128 13.31 -8.70 10.72
CA THR A 128 13.26 -9.30 12.07
C THR A 128 12.56 -8.37 13.07
N ARG A 129 12.49 -7.06 12.77
CA ARG A 129 11.87 -6.04 13.62
C ARG A 129 10.36 -6.16 13.78
N SER A 130 9.90 -5.69 14.95
CA SER A 130 8.49 -5.67 15.34
C SER A 130 7.60 -4.93 14.34
N GLU A 131 8.12 -3.89 13.72
CA GLU A 131 7.48 -3.04 12.73
C GLU A 131 7.13 -3.83 11.47
N THR A 132 7.90 -4.87 11.14
CA THR A 132 7.60 -5.85 10.09
C THR A 132 6.77 -7.02 10.62
N GLN A 133 7.17 -7.62 11.74
CA GLN A 133 6.52 -8.80 12.30
C GLN A 133 5.05 -8.58 12.74
N ASN A 134 4.72 -7.37 13.18
CA ASN A 134 3.35 -6.99 13.56
C ASN A 134 2.43 -6.70 12.36
N LYS A 135 2.95 -6.66 11.11
CA LYS A 135 2.10 -6.58 9.91
C LYS A 135 1.31 -7.89 9.76
N SER A 136 0.05 -7.80 9.33
CA SER A 136 -0.74 -8.99 9.01
C SER A 136 -0.20 -9.72 7.79
N ASP A 137 -0.41 -11.02 7.73
CA ASP A 137 0.08 -11.91 6.66
C ASP A 137 -0.41 -11.42 5.29
N ASN A 138 -1.70 -11.05 5.18
CA ASN A 138 -2.27 -10.41 3.99
C ASN A 138 -1.55 -9.11 3.59
N LYS A 139 -1.06 -8.31 4.55
CA LYS A 139 -0.34 -7.07 4.24
C LYS A 139 1.11 -7.33 3.84
N LEU A 140 1.74 -8.38 4.34
CA LEU A 140 3.04 -8.83 3.83
C LEU A 140 2.89 -9.41 2.42
N HIS A 141 1.85 -10.22 2.15
CA HIS A 141 1.53 -10.72 0.81
C HIS A 141 1.29 -9.58 -0.18
N ASP A 142 0.52 -8.56 0.21
CA ASP A 142 0.26 -7.35 -0.58
C ASP A 142 1.54 -6.57 -0.90
N ILE A 143 2.39 -6.30 0.09
CA ILE A 143 3.69 -5.62 -0.08
C ILE A 143 4.61 -6.39 -1.03
N ILE A 144 4.72 -7.72 -0.90
CA ILE A 144 5.57 -8.54 -1.77
C ILE A 144 4.99 -8.60 -3.19
N SER A 145 3.67 -8.78 -3.30
CA SER A 145 2.96 -8.82 -4.59
C SER A 145 3.12 -7.49 -5.35
N ASN A 146 2.69 -6.39 -4.75
CA ASN A 146 2.48 -5.12 -5.45
C ASN A 146 3.66 -4.15 -5.28
N GLY A 147 4.61 -4.44 -4.39
CA GLY A 147 5.69 -3.54 -4.00
C GLY A 147 5.22 -2.52 -2.97
N VAL A 148 6.16 -1.69 -2.49
CA VAL A 148 5.83 -0.53 -1.65
C VAL A 148 6.82 0.61 -1.91
N LYS A 149 6.31 1.84 -1.85
CA LYS A 149 7.13 3.06 -1.80
C LYS A 149 8.09 3.00 -0.61
N ALA A 150 9.30 3.49 -0.76
CA ALA A 150 10.16 3.74 0.40
C ALA A 150 9.61 4.91 1.23
N ASP A 151 9.88 4.93 2.54
CA ASP A 151 9.40 5.97 3.45
C ASP A 151 10.22 7.27 3.34
N ASN A 152 11.46 7.21 2.85
CA ASN A 152 12.33 8.35 2.54
C ASN A 152 12.54 8.47 1.01
N GLU A 153 12.75 9.69 0.50
CA GLU A 153 13.02 9.91 -0.95
C GLU A 153 14.42 9.44 -1.39
N GLU A 154 15.28 9.07 -0.44
CA GLU A 154 16.67 8.65 -0.62
C GLU A 154 16.82 7.12 -0.84
N ASP A 155 15.78 6.34 -0.51
CA ASP A 155 15.79 4.88 -0.45
C ASP A 155 15.32 4.18 -1.75
N GLU A 156 15.73 2.92 -1.97
CA GLU A 156 15.24 2.08 -3.09
C GLU A 156 13.77 1.63 -2.84
N ASP A 157 12.81 2.13 -3.63
CA ASP A 157 11.43 1.61 -3.71
C ASP A 157 11.41 0.06 -3.80
N MET A 158 10.62 -0.62 -2.96
CA MET A 158 10.50 -2.07 -3.00
C MET A 158 9.69 -2.50 -4.24
N PRO A 159 10.27 -3.26 -5.19
CA PRO A 159 9.59 -3.61 -6.44
C PRO A 159 8.55 -4.71 -6.25
N SER A 160 7.46 -4.62 -7.02
CA SER A 160 6.47 -5.72 -7.17
C SER A 160 7.12 -7.04 -7.59
N PHE A 161 6.76 -8.14 -6.93
CA PHE A 161 7.12 -9.52 -7.32
C PHE A 161 6.00 -10.31 -8.02
N LYS A 162 4.81 -9.72 -8.19
CA LYS A 162 3.69 -10.32 -8.93
C LYS A 162 4.12 -10.74 -10.35
N GLY A 163 4.00 -12.04 -10.65
CA GLY A 163 4.45 -12.62 -11.93
C GLY A 163 5.98 -12.81 -12.07
N LYS A 164 6.77 -12.47 -11.04
CA LYS A 164 8.20 -12.83 -10.88
C LYS A 164 8.41 -13.97 -9.86
N LEU A 165 7.36 -14.24 -9.09
CA LEU A 165 7.11 -15.36 -8.17
C LEU A 165 5.67 -15.86 -8.42
N THR A 166 5.36 -17.11 -8.07
CA THR A 166 3.97 -17.61 -8.00
C THR A 166 3.27 -17.13 -6.73
N GLU A 167 1.94 -17.28 -6.64
CA GLU A 167 1.19 -16.93 -5.42
C GLU A 167 1.68 -17.77 -4.23
N GLU A 168 1.93 -19.05 -4.50
CA GLU A 168 2.41 -20.05 -3.55
C GLU A 168 3.84 -19.74 -3.05
N GLU A 169 4.70 -19.20 -3.92
CA GLU A 169 6.02 -18.66 -3.51
C GLU A 169 5.91 -17.38 -2.66
N ILE A 170 4.87 -16.57 -2.85
CA ILE A 170 4.62 -15.35 -2.04
C ILE A 170 4.04 -15.73 -0.68
N ASP A 171 3.11 -16.68 -0.60
CA ASP A 171 2.65 -17.26 0.67
C ASP A 171 3.82 -17.88 1.46
N ALA A 172 4.72 -18.60 0.78
CA ALA A 172 5.94 -19.13 1.37
C ALA A 172 6.88 -18.02 1.86
N ALA A 173 6.97 -16.89 1.14
CA ALA A 173 7.71 -15.70 1.57
C ALA A 173 7.16 -15.11 2.87
N VAL A 174 5.84 -14.94 2.96
CA VAL A 174 5.16 -14.43 4.17
C VAL A 174 5.40 -15.37 5.35
N LYS A 175 5.20 -16.67 5.16
CA LYS A 175 5.45 -17.71 6.17
C LYS A 175 6.91 -17.74 6.64
N TRP A 176 7.87 -17.54 5.72
CA TRP A 176 9.29 -17.49 6.04
C TRP A 176 9.67 -16.23 6.83
N ILE A 177 9.16 -15.05 6.41
CA ILE A 177 9.35 -13.79 7.15
C ILE A 177 8.78 -13.90 8.57
N LYS A 178 7.63 -14.56 8.74
CA LYS A 178 6.99 -14.81 10.05
C LYS A 178 7.72 -15.83 10.94
N GLY A 179 8.81 -16.44 10.47
CA GLY A 179 9.66 -17.37 11.21
C GLY A 179 11.06 -16.83 11.54
N LEU A 180 11.27 -15.51 11.41
CA LEU A 180 12.53 -14.81 11.71
C LEU A 180 12.67 -14.39 13.18
#